data_AF-A0A377XQ53-F1
#
_entry.id   AF-A0A377XQ53-F1
#
_cell.length_a   1.000
_cell.length_b   1.000
_cell.length_c   1.000
_cell.angle_alpha   90.00
_cell.angle_beta   90.00
_cell.angle_gamma   90.00
#
_symmetry.space_group_name_H-M   'P 1'
#
loop_
_entity.id
_entity.type
_entity.pdbx_description
1 polymer ?
#
loop_
_entity_poly.entity_id
_entity_poly.type
_entity_poly.pdbx_seq_one_letter_code
_entity_poly.pdbx_strand_id
1 'polypeptide(L)' 'MKFSSPLGSQNALYLLTRLLLSSTTRIGVENPCFREAINTFLLADAEVVPHPVDEEGIVLNERPCDYYYVTPGHQVPTG' A
#
# COMPACT_ATOMS: atom_id res chain seq x y z
N MET A 1 1.05 2.77 11.27
CA MET A 1 -0.19 3.29 11.88
C MET A 1 -1.10 2.11 12.23
N LYS A 2 -1.35 1.83 13.52
CA LYS A 2 -2.36 0.83 13.93
C LYS A 2 -3.68 1.55 14.16
N PHE A 3 -4.66 1.33 13.28
CA PHE A 3 -6.01 1.86 13.44
C PHE A 3 -6.91 0.79 14.06
N SER A 4 -7.63 1.17 15.12
CA SER A 4 -8.45 0.31 15.98
C SER A 4 -9.89 0.10 15.48
N SER A 5 -10.20 0.42 14.22
CA SER A 5 -11.48 0.11 13.56
C SER A 5 -11.27 -0.14 12.05
N PRO A 6 -11.78 -1.24 11.48
CA PRO A 6 -11.67 -1.55 10.05
C PRO A 6 -12.25 -0.44 9.17
N LEU A 7 -13.40 0.13 9.56
CA LEU A 7 -14.06 1.20 8.80
C LEU A 7 -13.26 2.51 8.84
N GLY A 8 -12.64 2.84 9.98
CA GLY A 8 -11.78 4.03 10.08
C GLY A 8 -10.56 3.94 9.16
N SER A 9 -9.98 2.74 9.06
CA SER A 9 -8.82 2.46 8.22
C SER A 9 -9.15 2.52 6.72
N GLN A 10 -10.29 1.96 6.31
CA GLN A 10 -10.76 2.01 4.92
C GLN A 10 -11.09 3.46 4.49
N ASN A 11 -11.80 4.22 5.33
CA ASN A 11 -12.11 5.62 5.03
C ASN A 11 -10.84 6.48 4.91
N ALA A 12 -9.87 6.29 5.80
CA ALA A 12 -8.59 6.99 5.73
C ALA A 12 -7.81 6.63 4.45
N LEU A 13 -7.72 5.34 4.11
CA LEU A 13 -7.05 4.89 2.88
C LEU A 13 -7.69 5.47 1.63
N TYR A 14 -9.02 5.49 1.57
CA TYR A 14 -9.77 6.09 0.47
C TYR A 14 -9.46 7.58 0.31
N LEU A 15 -9.50 8.35 1.41
CA LEU A 15 -9.19 9.77 1.37
C LEU A 15 -7.75 10.05 0.96
N LEU A 16 -6.78 9.31 1.51
CA LEU A 16 -5.37 9.43 1.11
C LEU A 16 -5.18 9.12 -0.37
N THR A 17 -5.83 8.07 -0.85
CA THR A 17 -5.78 7.68 -2.27
C THR A 17 -6.30 8.81 -3.16
N ARG A 18 -7.42 9.44 -2.80
CA ARG A 18 -8.01 10.55 -3.56
C ARG A 18 -7.20 11.84 -3.52
N LEU A 19 -6.37 12.03 -2.50
CA LEU A 19 -5.55 13.23 -2.34
C LEU A 19 -4.17 13.09 -3.01
N LEU A 20 -3.62 11.88 -3.04
CA LEU A 20 -2.22 11.64 -3.40
C LEU A 20 -2.05 10.94 -4.76
N LEU A 21 -3.06 10.17 -5.20
CA LEU A 21 -2.94 9.35 -6.41
C LEU A 21 -3.69 9.96 -7.59
N SER A 22 -3.16 9.67 -8.77
CA SER A 22 -3.72 10.03 -10.07
C SER A 22 -3.32 8.98 -11.12
N SER A 23 -3.77 9.16 -12.36
CA SER A 23 -3.39 8.31 -13.49
C SER A 23 -1.90 8.30 -13.85
N THR A 24 -1.11 9.23 -13.28
CA THR A 24 0.35 9.28 -13.46
C THR A 24 1.12 8.71 -12.28
N THR A 25 0.42 8.30 -11.23
CA THR A 25 1.01 7.84 -9.98
C THR A 25 1.23 6.34 -10.00
N ARG A 26 2.41 5.90 -9.60
CA ARG A 26 2.79 4.50 -9.41
C ARG A 26 2.83 4.19 -7.93
N ILE A 27 2.03 3.21 -7.51
CA ILE A 27 1.98 2.75 -6.12
C ILE A 27 2.57 1.35 -6.00
N GLY A 28 3.66 1.25 -5.25
CA GLY A 28 4.26 -0.02 -4.86
C GLY A 28 3.39 -0.68 -3.80
N VAL A 29 3.04 -1.95 -4.01
CA VAL A 29 2.24 -2.74 -3.07
C VAL A 29 2.92 -4.07 -2.80
N GLU A 30 2.76 -4.59 -1.57
CA GLU A 30 3.12 -5.96 -1.23
C GLU A 30 2.42 -6.98 -2.16
N ASN A 31 3.04 -8.13 -2.39
CA ASN A 31 2.44 -9.24 -3.12
C ASN A 31 2.70 -10.53 -2.34
N PRO A 32 1.68 -11.08 -1.65
CA PRO A 32 0.25 -10.69 -1.71
C PRO A 32 -0.11 -9.42 -0.91
N CYS A 33 -1.08 -8.65 -1.41
CA CYS A 33 -1.70 -7.51 -0.70
C CYS A 33 -3.23 -7.67 -0.63
N PHE A 34 -3.86 -7.04 0.36
CA PHE A 34 -5.30 -7.09 0.56
C PHE A 34 -6.06 -6.44 -0.62
N ARG A 35 -7.03 -7.17 -1.18
CA ARG A 35 -7.69 -6.81 -2.43
C ARG A 35 -8.44 -5.48 -2.39
N GLU A 36 -8.94 -5.06 -1.24
CA GLU A 36 -9.64 -3.77 -1.11
C GLU A 36 -8.69 -2.57 -1.31
N ALA A 37 -7.43 -2.69 -0.86
CA ALA A 37 -6.42 -1.66 -1.10
C ALA A 37 -6.11 -1.54 -2.59
N ILE A 38 -5.89 -2.68 -3.26
CA ILE A 38 -5.68 -2.75 -4.71
C ILE A 38 -6.84 -2.10 -5.46
N ASN A 39 -8.08 -2.45 -5.11
CA ASN A 39 -9.26 -1.85 -5.75
C ASN A 39 -9.31 -0.34 -5.53
N THR A 40 -8.95 0.15 -4.35
CA THR A 40 -8.95 1.59 -4.03
C THR A 40 -7.95 2.34 -4.90
N PHE A 41 -6.76 1.79 -5.13
CA PHE A 41 -5.74 2.39 -5.99
C PHE A 41 -6.11 2.36 -7.47
N LEU A 42 -6.66 1.24 -7.94
CA LEU A 42 -7.16 1.11 -9.31
C LEU A 42 -8.31 2.07 -9.59
N LEU A 43 -9.20 2.32 -8.61
CA LEU A 43 -10.27 3.31 -8.73
C LEU A 43 -9.76 4.76 -8.81
N ALA A 44 -8.51 5.03 -8.43
CA ALA A 44 -7.84 6.31 -8.61
C ALA A 44 -6.99 6.37 -9.89
N ASP A 45 -7.14 5.38 -10.78
CA ASP A 45 -6.36 5.18 -12.01
C ASP A 45 -4.84 5.04 -11.78
N ALA A 46 -4.40 4.75 -10.55
CA ALA A 46 -2.99 4.59 -10.24
C ALA A 46 -2.43 3.29 -10.83
N GLU A 47 -1.17 3.31 -11.25
CA GLU A 47 -0.45 2.11 -11.65
C GLU A 47 -0.02 1.32 -10.41
N VAL A 48 -0.57 0.13 -10.24
CA VAL A 48 -0.20 -0.77 -9.14
C VAL A 48 1.03 -1.60 -9.53
N VAL A 49 2.11 -1.43 -8.76
CA VAL A 49 3.38 -2.14 -8.96
C VAL A 49 3.55 -3.18 -7.84
N PRO A 50 3.37 -4.48 -8.11
CA PRO A 50 3.51 -5.50 -7.09
C PRO A 50 4.99 -5.77 -6.76
N HIS A 51 5.28 -5.96 -5.48
CA HIS A 51 6.58 -6.31 -4.94
C HIS A 51 6.47 -7.58 -4.08
N PRO A 52 7.35 -8.59 -4.26
CA PRO A 52 7.34 -9.76 -3.40
C PRO A 52 7.66 -9.36 -1.95
N VAL A 53 7.27 -10.23 -1.01
CA VAL A 53 7.53 -10.06 0.43
C VAL A 53 8.36 -11.24 0.92
N ASP A 54 9.38 -10.96 1.71
CA ASP A 54 10.18 -11.95 2.43
C ASP A 54 10.06 -11.77 3.96
N GLU A 55 10.97 -12.38 4.72
CA GLU A 55 10.95 -12.34 6.19
C GLU A 55 11.21 -10.92 6.75
N GLU A 56 11.86 -10.05 5.98
CA GLU A 56 12.18 -8.66 6.35
C GLU A 56 11.17 -7.65 5.79
N GLY A 57 10.20 -8.13 5.00
CA GLY A 57 9.11 -7.32 4.44
C GLY A 57 9.20 -7.16 2.92
N ILE A 58 8.88 -5.97 2.43
CA ILE A 58 8.75 -5.71 0.99
C ILE A 58 10.12 -5.72 0.28
N VAL A 59 10.22 -6.49 -0.80
CA VAL A 59 11.42 -6.56 -1.65
C VAL A 59 11.28 -5.60 -2.83
N LEU A 60 12.09 -4.52 -2.80
CA LEU A 60 12.07 -3.50 -3.84
C LEU A 60 12.70 -4.01 -5.14
N ASN A 61 12.10 -3.67 -6.27
CA ASN A 61 12.63 -3.90 -7.60
C ASN A 61 13.07 -2.55 -8.22
N GLU A 62 13.63 -2.58 -9.43
CA GLU A 62 14.12 -1.37 -10.11
C GLU A 62 13.00 -0.45 -10.63
N ARG A 63 11.73 -0.86 -10.54
CA ARG A 63 10.61 -0.05 -11.01
C ARG A 63 10.38 1.10 -10.03
N PRO A 64 10.42 2.37 -10.48
CA PRO A 64 10.19 3.49 -9.58
C PRO A 64 8.72 3.59 -9.19
N CYS A 65 8.46 3.84 -7.91
CA CYS A 65 7.14 4.10 -7.35
C CYS A 65 7.14 5.45 -6.65
N ASP A 66 6.03 6.17 -6.72
CA ASP A 66 5.86 7.48 -6.10
C ASP A 66 5.39 7.34 -4.64
N TYR A 67 4.65 6.27 -4.35
CA TYR A 67 4.22 5.88 -3.01
C TYR A 67 4.35 4.37 -2.79
N TYR A 68 4.45 3.96 -1.53
CA TYR A 68 4.42 2.56 -1.12
C TYR A 68 3.30 2.34 -0.10
N TYR A 69 2.47 1.32 -0.34
CA TYR A 69 1.51 0.81 0.60
C TYR A 69 2.04 -0.49 1.21
N VAL A 70 2.43 -0.42 2.48
CA VAL A 70 3.01 -1.53 3.24
C VAL A 70 2.15 -1.83 4.46
N THR A 71 1.99 -3.11 4.79
CA THR A 71 1.29 -3.57 5.98
C THR A 71 2.33 -4.01 6.99
N PRO A 72 2.58 -3.27 8.08
CA PRO A 72 3.58 -3.69 9.05
C PRO A 72 3.11 -4.97 9.77
N GLY A 73 3.55 -6.12 9.25
CA GLY A 73 3.53 -7.41 9.92
C GLY A 73 4.90 -7.64 10.55
N HIS A 74 4.94 -7.92 11.85
CA HIS A 74 6.15 -8.36 12.58
C HIS A 74 7.30 -7.36 12.77
N GLN A 75 7.06 -6.10 13.15
CA GLN A 75 8.10 -5.37 13.88
C GLN A 75 8.30 -5.99 15.28
N VAL A 76 9.24 -6.93 15.39
CA VAL A 76 9.88 -7.39 16.64
C VAL A 76 11.31 -7.87 16.30
N PRO A 77 12.41 -7.31 16.88
CA PRO A 77 12.53 -6.24 17.85
C PRO A 77 13.30 -5.03 17.28
N THR A 78 12.58 -3.98 16.87
CA THR A 78 13.09 -2.61 17.02
C THR A 78 12.05 -1.85 17.83
N GLY A 79 12.02 -2.20 19.11
CA GLY A 79 11.62 -1.25 20.16
C GLY A 79 12.79 -0.34 20.48
#